data_AF-H8X3S8-F1
#
_entry.id   AF-H8X3S8-F1
#
_cell.length_a   1.000
_cell.length_b   1.000
_cell.length_c   1.000
_cell.angle_alpha   90.00
_cell.angle_beta   90.00
_cell.angle_gamma   90.00
#
_symmetry.space_group_name_H-M   'P 1'
#
loop_
_entity.id
_entity.type
_entity.pdbx_description
1 polymer ?
#
loop_
_entity_poly.entity_id
_entity_poly.type
_entity_poly.pdbx_seq_one_letter_code
_entity_poly.pdbx_strand_id
1 'polypeptide(L)'
;MSNSLEERLKEHSSAFDSLLSLIPAKYFYDDATQDQWQQKKASKAEAKQKKKAKFNTSLKESANEYQNSYATAKDVMENKQQKENAKHITSKKINVSNGSSIKGEKEEEEEEEVLPEEGSDVSNQSSVEEEEEGEEEEEVLITPQTHLIFDDEGNEIEDQEQEPNTKQKKNGKSKKPELSEEEEAKRKENLAKLKEKLESKINNLREKRKAVGTKTAGAPTSREQILAERRRREESKQQKRKHEELEENDDVEDNDSGESEDERSNDEEDHAVLYGNIAFSDGSQLTSNLSSIRRSADKKKKQGPANKDIKAHLLKLEQKKRKLENLSQEEQAKQKEKDKWQRVMSQAEGIKLKDDEKLLKKALKRKEKKKLKSELEWKERQQVVKDTVSARAKRREENLKARKDGKGQKRKNLPKLRKFTGVVNKNKNGQNKKKRAGFEGSAKSRSKK
;
A
#
# COMPACT_ATOMS: atom_id res chain seq x y z
N MET A 1 -1.49 -50.17 28.48
CA MET A 1 -1.47 -49.28 27.30
C MET A 1 -0.13 -48.59 27.28
N SER A 2 0.79 -49.05 26.45
CA SER A 2 2.10 -48.41 26.26
C SER A 2 1.90 -47.11 25.49
N ASN A 3 1.85 -45.97 26.18
CA ASN A 3 1.90 -44.67 25.52
C ASN A 3 3.14 -44.64 24.66
N SER A 4 2.97 -44.51 23.33
CA SER A 4 4.08 -44.49 22.40
C SER A 4 5.03 -43.35 22.79
N LEU A 5 6.35 -43.53 22.60
CA LEU A 5 7.34 -42.48 22.85
C LEU A 5 6.92 -41.15 22.19
N GLU A 6 6.30 -41.22 21.03
CA GLU A 6 5.77 -40.07 20.30
C GLU A 6 4.61 -39.36 21.01
N GLU A 7 3.71 -40.09 21.68
CA GLU A 7 2.62 -39.49 22.45
C GLU A 7 3.17 -38.76 23.68
N ARG A 8 4.15 -39.36 24.36
CA ARG A 8 4.81 -38.75 25.52
C ARG A 8 5.61 -37.50 25.14
N LEU A 9 6.29 -37.50 24.00
CA LEU A 9 6.99 -36.33 23.48
C LEU A 9 6.01 -35.21 23.07
N LYS A 10 4.85 -35.57 22.49
CA LYS A 10 3.81 -34.57 22.16
C LYS A 10 3.16 -33.99 23.41
N GLU A 11 2.88 -34.81 24.41
CA GLU A 11 2.30 -34.38 25.69
C GLU A 11 3.23 -33.40 26.43
N HIS A 12 4.54 -33.66 26.41
CA HIS A 12 5.55 -32.78 27.02
C HIS A 12 6.08 -31.67 26.12
N SER A 13 5.55 -31.50 24.90
CA SER A 13 5.99 -30.43 23.98
C SER A 13 5.89 -29.03 24.58
N SER A 14 4.82 -28.77 25.34
CA SER A 14 4.61 -27.50 26.05
C SER A 14 5.64 -27.25 27.16
N ALA A 15 6.11 -28.30 27.84
CA ALA A 15 7.15 -28.21 28.86
C ALA A 15 8.53 -27.92 28.22
N PHE A 16 8.81 -28.51 27.06
CA PHE A 16 10.02 -28.19 26.28
C PHE A 16 9.99 -26.76 25.73
N ASP A 17 8.87 -26.28 25.19
CA ASP A 17 8.72 -24.88 24.76
C ASP A 17 8.87 -23.90 25.93
N SER A 18 8.32 -24.23 27.10
CA SER A 18 8.52 -23.44 28.33
C SER A 18 10.00 -23.39 28.73
N LEU A 19 10.72 -24.50 28.60
CA LEU A 19 12.15 -24.58 28.89
C LEU A 19 12.99 -23.79 27.89
N LEU A 20 12.64 -23.83 26.60
CA LEU A 20 13.28 -23.03 25.57
C LEU A 20 13.01 -21.53 25.77
N SER A 21 11.83 -21.16 26.28
CA SER A 21 11.49 -19.78 26.62
C SER A 21 12.25 -19.22 27.83
N LEU A 22 12.80 -20.09 28.70
CA LEU A 22 13.62 -19.68 29.85
C LEU A 22 15.05 -19.32 29.45
N ILE A 23 15.50 -19.79 28.28
CA ILE A 23 16.81 -19.44 27.75
C ILE A 23 16.72 -18.02 27.20
N PRO A 24 17.60 -17.08 27.63
CA PRO A 24 17.55 -15.71 27.17
C PRO A 24 17.63 -15.61 25.65
N ALA A 25 16.79 -14.75 25.08
CA ALA A 25 16.71 -14.48 23.65
C ALA A 25 18.09 -14.08 23.04
N LYS A 26 18.98 -13.51 23.85
CA LYS A 26 20.38 -13.18 23.48
C LYS A 26 21.15 -14.34 22.84
N TYR A 27 20.85 -15.58 23.22
CA TYR A 27 21.55 -16.76 22.70
C TYR A 27 20.96 -17.30 21.38
N PHE A 28 19.77 -16.84 20.98
CA PHE A 28 19.08 -17.28 19.76
C PHE A 28 18.96 -16.19 18.69
N TYR A 29 18.98 -14.93 19.11
CA TYR A 29 18.95 -13.78 18.20
C TYR A 29 20.32 -13.13 18.24
N ASP A 30 21.00 -13.06 17.09
CA ASP A 30 22.26 -12.33 16.96
C ASP A 30 22.06 -10.89 17.48
N ASP A 31 22.97 -10.41 18.34
CA ASP A 31 22.95 -9.05 18.90
C ASP A 31 22.78 -7.98 17.79
N ALA A 32 23.20 -8.28 16.56
CA ALA A 32 23.02 -7.44 15.36
C ALA A 32 21.56 -7.23 14.91
N THR A 33 20.60 -8.05 15.36
CA THR A 33 19.19 -7.94 14.99
C THR A 33 18.35 -7.19 16.01
N GLN A 34 18.87 -6.98 17.22
CA GLN A 34 18.17 -6.30 18.30
C GLN A 34 17.91 -4.82 17.97
N ASP A 35 18.81 -4.13 17.26
CA ASP A 35 18.62 -2.70 16.96
C ASP A 35 17.87 -2.43 15.64
N GLN A 36 17.42 -3.46 14.91
CA GLN A 36 16.73 -3.27 13.63
C GLN A 36 15.45 -2.44 13.74
N TRP A 37 14.74 -2.54 14.87
CA TRP A 37 13.53 -1.76 15.11
C TRP A 37 13.81 -0.31 15.53
N GLN A 38 15.04 0.00 15.94
CA GLN A 38 15.49 1.36 16.27
C GLN A 38 16.07 2.11 15.05
N GLN A 39 16.29 1.43 13.92
CA GLN A 39 16.87 2.07 12.73
C GLN A 39 15.90 3.06 12.06
N LYS A 40 16.32 4.32 11.95
CA LYS A 40 15.61 5.38 11.21
C LYS A 40 15.59 5.06 9.70
N LYS A 41 14.56 5.53 8.98
CA LYS A 41 14.46 5.37 7.53
C LYS A 41 15.67 6.01 6.84
N ALA A 42 16.48 5.19 6.15
CA ALA A 42 17.65 5.62 5.41
C ALA A 42 17.34 6.76 4.41
N SER A 43 18.27 7.69 4.26
CA SER A 43 18.12 8.82 3.34
C SER A 43 18.08 8.34 1.87
N LYS A 44 17.53 9.14 0.96
CA LYS A 44 17.42 8.75 -0.46
C LYS A 44 18.79 8.56 -1.13
N ALA A 45 19.80 9.31 -0.69
CA ALA A 45 21.19 9.18 -1.13
C ALA A 45 21.83 7.87 -0.64
N GLU A 46 21.64 7.57 0.65
CA GLU A 46 22.11 6.33 1.28
C GLU A 46 21.45 5.10 0.66
N ALA A 47 20.15 5.16 0.32
CA ALA A 47 19.46 4.11 -0.40
C ALA A 47 20.01 3.88 -1.83
N LYS A 48 20.49 4.94 -2.50
CA LYS A 48 21.13 4.85 -3.83
C LYS A 48 22.53 4.23 -3.72
N GLN A 49 23.30 4.60 -2.70
CA GLN A 49 24.60 3.99 -2.40
C GLN A 49 24.46 2.51 -2.03
N LYS A 50 23.49 2.16 -1.17
CA LYS A 50 23.14 0.77 -0.84
C LYS A 50 22.77 -0.05 -2.08
N LYS A 51 22.09 0.55 -3.06
CA LYS A 51 21.78 -0.13 -4.33
C LYS A 51 23.01 -0.32 -5.21
N LYS A 52 23.90 0.67 -5.28
CA LYS A 52 25.17 0.57 -6.04
C LYS A 52 26.11 -0.47 -5.42
N ALA A 53 26.28 -0.44 -4.09
CA ALA A 53 27.16 -1.35 -3.36
C ALA A 53 26.73 -2.82 -3.48
N LYS A 54 25.42 -3.09 -3.60
CA LYS A 54 24.89 -4.45 -3.88
C LYS A 54 25.32 -5.05 -5.22
N PHE A 55 25.82 -4.23 -6.15
CA PHE A 55 26.33 -4.71 -7.44
C PHE A 55 27.85 -4.89 -7.47
N ASN A 56 28.57 -4.44 -6.44
CA ASN A 56 30.03 -4.60 -6.36
C ASN A 56 30.37 -5.97 -5.77
N THR A 57 31.01 -6.83 -6.56
CA THR A 57 31.32 -8.22 -6.17
C THR A 57 32.38 -8.30 -5.08
N SER A 58 33.39 -7.42 -5.12
CA SER A 58 34.47 -7.36 -4.12
C SER A 58 33.96 -7.06 -2.69
N LEU A 59 32.97 -6.17 -2.55
CA LEU A 59 32.36 -5.86 -1.24
C LEU A 59 31.51 -7.01 -0.68
N LYS A 60 31.10 -7.95 -1.55
CA LYS A 60 30.33 -9.13 -1.16
C LYS A 60 31.23 -10.20 -0.54
N GLU A 61 32.47 -10.31 -1.02
CA GLU A 61 33.45 -11.32 -0.60
C GLU A 61 34.14 -10.93 0.72
N SER A 62 34.29 -9.64 1.01
CA SER A 62 34.90 -9.16 2.28
C SER A 62 33.92 -9.00 3.45
N ALA A 63 32.62 -9.19 3.20
CA ALA A 63 31.56 -8.96 4.18
C ALA A 63 31.52 -10.06 5.26
N ASN A 64 32.05 -9.74 6.44
CA ASN A 64 32.08 -10.66 7.60
C ASN A 64 31.08 -10.30 8.70
N GLU A 65 30.61 -9.06 8.73
CA GLU A 65 29.77 -8.54 9.81
C GLU A 65 28.69 -7.59 9.27
N TYR A 66 27.52 -7.63 9.90
CA TYR A 66 26.31 -6.95 9.44
C TYR A 66 26.40 -5.42 9.58
N GLN A 67 27.26 -4.93 10.49
CA GLN A 67 27.36 -3.52 10.82
C GLN A 67 28.12 -2.70 9.76
N ASN A 68 29.04 -3.31 9.00
CA ASN A 68 29.98 -2.55 8.15
C ASN A 68 29.98 -2.92 6.66
N SER A 69 29.04 -3.74 6.20
CA SER A 69 29.02 -4.14 4.79
C SER A 69 27.61 -4.04 4.21
N TYR A 70 27.50 -3.41 3.03
CA TYR A 70 26.27 -3.31 2.25
C TYR A 70 25.75 -4.67 1.70
N ALA A 71 26.30 -5.77 2.21
CA ALA A 71 26.02 -7.14 1.84
C ALA A 71 24.68 -7.62 2.41
N THR A 72 24.10 -8.64 1.76
CA THR A 72 22.83 -9.21 2.20
C THR A 72 23.09 -10.18 3.35
N ALA A 73 22.12 -10.38 4.26
CA ALA A 73 22.19 -11.40 5.32
C ALA A 73 22.67 -12.77 4.84
N LYS A 74 22.23 -13.16 3.64
CA LYS A 74 22.63 -14.42 3.00
C LYS A 74 24.13 -14.48 2.72
N ASP A 75 24.71 -13.37 2.27
CA ASP A 75 26.11 -13.29 1.87
C ASP A 75 27.03 -13.33 3.11
N VAL A 76 26.63 -12.65 4.19
CA VAL A 76 27.33 -12.69 5.48
C VAL A 76 27.30 -14.11 6.08
N MET A 77 26.15 -14.81 6.00
CA MET A 77 26.05 -16.19 6.47
C MET A 77 26.89 -17.16 5.62
N GLU A 78 26.95 -16.98 4.30
CA GLU A 78 27.74 -17.80 3.38
C GLU A 78 29.25 -17.66 3.66
N ASN A 79 29.73 -16.42 3.86
CA ASN A 79 31.13 -16.16 4.23
C ASN A 79 31.47 -16.71 5.62
N LYS A 80 30.57 -16.59 6.60
CA LYS A 80 30.76 -17.16 7.95
C LYS A 80 30.86 -18.70 7.91
N GLN A 81 29.99 -19.35 7.12
CA GLN A 81 30.04 -20.80 6.91
C GLN A 81 31.33 -21.26 6.22
N GLN A 82 31.83 -20.51 5.22
CA GLN A 82 33.10 -20.82 4.57
C GLN A 82 34.29 -20.72 5.55
N LYS A 83 34.29 -19.72 6.43
CA LYS A 83 35.30 -19.59 7.49
C LYS A 83 35.23 -20.71 8.53
N GLU A 84 34.04 -21.12 8.95
CA GLU A 84 33.86 -22.24 9.88
C GLU A 84 34.32 -23.56 9.25
N ASN A 85 34.02 -23.79 7.97
CA ASN A 85 34.50 -24.95 7.23
C ASN A 85 36.03 -24.96 7.07
N ALA A 86 36.65 -23.79 6.82
CA ALA A 86 38.10 -23.66 6.77
C ALA A 86 38.76 -23.98 8.13
N LYS A 87 38.17 -23.51 9.24
CA LYS A 87 38.63 -23.83 10.61
C LYS A 87 38.45 -25.31 10.96
N HIS A 88 37.41 -25.96 10.44
CA HIS A 88 37.17 -27.39 10.68
C HIS A 88 38.14 -28.29 9.90
N ILE A 89 38.65 -27.82 8.74
CA ILE A 89 39.67 -28.52 7.96
C ILE A 89 41.04 -28.45 8.66
N THR A 90 41.36 -27.35 9.34
CA THR A 90 42.62 -27.19 10.08
C THR A 90 42.66 -27.99 11.39
N SER A 91 41.52 -28.16 12.08
CA SER A 91 41.45 -28.96 13.33
C SER A 91 41.48 -30.48 13.11
N LYS A 92 41.30 -30.96 11.87
CA LYS A 92 41.33 -32.40 11.54
C LYS A 92 42.75 -32.95 11.33
N LYS A 93 43.79 -32.11 11.38
CA LYS A 93 45.21 -32.52 11.28
C LYS A 93 45.94 -32.62 12.62
N ILE A 94 45.28 -32.38 13.75
CA ILE A 94 45.87 -32.52 15.10
C ILE A 94 45.04 -33.53 15.88
N ASN A 95 45.23 -34.83 15.61
CA ASN A 95 44.91 -35.90 16.55
C ASN A 95 45.56 -37.22 16.13
N VAL A 96 46.85 -37.34 16.40
CA VAL A 96 47.50 -38.62 16.70
C VAL A 96 48.46 -38.37 17.86
N SER A 97 48.05 -38.75 19.07
CA SER A 97 48.84 -39.45 20.11
C SER A 97 48.38 -39.08 21.54
N ASN A 98 48.37 -40.11 22.37
CA ASN A 98 47.77 -40.21 23.71
C ASN A 98 48.46 -39.38 24.82
N GLY A 99 47.66 -39.00 25.82
CA GLY A 99 47.85 -39.52 27.19
C GLY A 99 48.31 -38.57 28.32
N SER A 100 47.40 -38.38 29.29
CA SER A 100 47.62 -38.25 30.76
C SER A 100 48.02 -36.90 31.41
N SER A 101 47.10 -36.44 32.27
CA SER A 101 47.27 -35.89 33.63
C SER A 101 47.75 -34.44 33.91
N ILE A 102 46.91 -33.78 34.73
CA ILE A 102 47.22 -32.89 35.88
C ILE A 102 47.49 -31.39 35.62
N LYS A 103 46.47 -30.59 36.04
CA LYS A 103 46.50 -29.42 36.98
C LYS A 103 47.25 -28.13 36.60
N GLY A 104 46.53 -27.00 36.72
CA GLY A 104 47.09 -25.74 37.27
C GLY A 104 47.18 -24.56 36.30
N GLU A 105 46.37 -23.54 36.61
CA GLU A 105 46.71 -22.11 36.66
C GLU A 105 47.34 -21.39 35.45
N LYS A 106 46.54 -20.44 34.93
CA LYS A 106 46.79 -18.99 34.79
C LYS A 106 47.91 -18.44 33.88
N GLU A 107 47.48 -17.32 33.30
CA GLU A 107 48.22 -16.11 32.91
C GLU A 107 48.77 -16.02 31.47
N GLU A 108 48.32 -14.92 30.88
CA GLU A 108 48.74 -14.28 29.65
C GLU A 108 50.20 -13.88 29.77
N GLU A 109 50.95 -13.95 28.68
CA GLU A 109 51.82 -12.85 28.26
C GLU A 109 52.24 -13.03 26.80
N GLU A 110 52.38 -11.87 26.16
CA GLU A 110 52.75 -11.63 24.78
C GLU A 110 54.17 -12.12 24.48
N GLU A 111 54.46 -12.52 23.25
CA GLU A 111 55.78 -12.24 22.67
C GLU A 111 55.71 -12.21 21.13
N GLU A 112 56.07 -11.04 20.64
CA GLU A 112 56.44 -10.68 19.27
C GLU A 112 57.81 -11.32 18.96
N GLU A 113 58.02 -11.89 17.77
CA GLU A 113 59.28 -11.74 17.00
C GLU A 113 59.25 -12.43 15.62
N VAL A 114 59.47 -11.60 14.60
CA VAL A 114 60.55 -11.65 13.58
C VAL A 114 60.63 -12.81 12.56
N LEU A 115 60.61 -12.37 11.28
CA LEU A 115 60.92 -13.03 10.00
C LEU A 115 62.27 -13.79 9.96
N PRO A 116 62.48 -14.73 9.01
CA PRO A 116 63.12 -14.32 7.75
C PRO A 116 62.61 -15.02 6.46
N GLU A 117 62.52 -14.19 5.44
CA GLU A 117 62.98 -14.34 4.05
C GLU A 117 63.43 -15.72 3.49
N GLU A 118 62.85 -16.12 2.35
CA GLU A 118 63.63 -16.38 1.11
C GLU A 118 62.71 -16.34 -0.14
N GLY A 119 63.23 -15.72 -1.20
CA GLY A 119 62.48 -15.21 -2.35
C GLY A 119 62.48 -16.07 -3.61
N SER A 120 61.67 -15.64 -4.58
CA SER A 120 62.03 -15.66 -6.01
C SER A 120 61.09 -14.72 -6.78
N ASP A 121 61.74 -13.73 -7.40
CA ASP A 121 61.25 -12.67 -8.28
C ASP A 121 60.87 -13.24 -9.67
N VAL A 122 59.73 -12.81 -10.23
CA VAL A 122 59.63 -12.37 -11.64
C VAL A 122 58.57 -11.26 -11.75
N SER A 123 59.07 -10.05 -11.90
CA SER A 123 58.46 -8.84 -12.43
C SER A 123 57.63 -8.98 -13.74
N ASN A 124 56.52 -8.23 -13.83
CA ASN A 124 56.22 -7.43 -15.02
C ASN A 124 55.25 -6.27 -14.67
N GLN A 125 55.70 -5.03 -14.88
CA GLN A 125 54.95 -3.79 -14.74
C GLN A 125 54.46 -3.27 -16.10
N SER A 126 53.27 -2.68 -16.11
CA SER A 126 52.84 -1.59 -17.02
C SER A 126 51.58 -0.97 -16.39
N SER A 127 51.63 0.12 -15.63
CA SER A 127 51.81 1.55 -15.99
C SER A 127 50.80 2.07 -17.03
N VAL A 128 50.33 3.32 -16.80
CA VAL A 128 49.40 4.20 -17.55
C VAL A 128 48.12 4.44 -16.71
N GLU A 129 48.13 5.37 -15.75
CA GLU A 129 48.04 6.85 -15.83
C GLU A 129 46.63 7.33 -15.43
N GLU A 130 46.59 8.03 -14.30
CA GLU A 130 45.49 8.85 -13.82
C GLU A 130 45.57 10.23 -14.50
N GLU A 131 44.45 10.76 -14.98
CA GLU A 131 44.23 12.19 -15.14
C GLU A 131 42.96 12.56 -14.37
N GLU A 132 43.15 13.34 -13.31
CA GLU A 132 42.15 14.24 -12.73
C GLU A 132 42.12 15.53 -13.54
N GLU A 133 40.92 16.05 -13.84
CA GLU A 133 40.67 17.49 -13.76
C GLU A 133 39.16 17.77 -13.66
N GLY A 134 38.80 18.62 -12.68
CA GLY A 134 38.12 19.88 -12.97
C GLY A 134 36.59 19.90 -13.04
N GLU A 135 36.01 20.58 -12.06
CA GLU A 135 34.61 20.98 -11.91
C GLU A 135 34.09 21.85 -13.06
N GLU A 136 32.77 21.79 -13.34
CA GLU A 136 31.96 22.99 -13.63
C GLU A 136 30.45 22.67 -13.50
N GLU A 137 29.78 23.46 -12.66
CA GLU A 137 28.35 23.46 -12.41
C GLU A 137 27.64 24.23 -13.53
N GLU A 138 26.73 23.59 -14.29
CA GLU A 138 25.80 24.31 -15.17
C GLU A 138 24.38 24.35 -14.59
N GLU A 139 24.02 25.54 -14.10
CA GLU A 139 22.64 26.01 -13.97
C GLU A 139 21.97 26.09 -15.35
N VAL A 140 20.96 25.24 -15.61
CA VAL A 140 20.13 25.40 -16.81
C VAL A 140 19.01 26.41 -16.54
N LEU A 141 19.23 27.63 -17.03
CA LEU A 141 18.19 28.64 -17.20
C LEU A 141 17.05 28.09 -18.09
N ILE A 142 15.83 28.13 -17.57
CA ILE A 142 14.61 27.87 -18.33
C ILE A 142 14.31 29.11 -19.19
N THR A 143 14.55 29.02 -20.50
CA THR A 143 14.06 30.01 -21.47
C THR A 143 12.57 29.76 -21.75
N PRO A 144 11.70 30.79 -21.73
CA PRO A 144 10.25 30.62 -21.92
C PRO A 144 9.87 30.70 -23.40
N GLN A 145 10.44 29.87 -24.27
CA GLN A 145 10.12 29.97 -25.71
C GLN A 145 10.34 28.68 -26.52
N THR A 146 9.77 27.55 -26.11
CA THR A 146 9.46 26.43 -27.02
C THR A 146 8.07 25.89 -26.71
N HIS A 147 7.09 26.20 -27.57
CA HIS A 147 5.73 25.70 -27.43
C HIS A 147 5.64 24.35 -28.16
N LEU A 148 5.85 23.24 -27.46
CA LEU A 148 5.63 21.90 -28.04
C LEU A 148 4.13 21.68 -28.26
N ILE A 149 3.73 21.46 -29.51
CA ILE A 149 2.36 21.16 -29.89
C ILE A 149 2.23 19.65 -30.15
N PHE A 150 1.28 19.01 -29.47
CA PHE A 150 0.95 17.59 -29.62
C PHE A 150 -0.43 17.42 -30.26
N ASP A 151 -0.61 16.41 -31.09
CA ASP A 151 -1.93 16.01 -31.61
C ASP A 151 -2.76 15.27 -30.53
N ASP A 152 -4.07 15.12 -30.75
CA ASP A 152 -5.07 14.50 -29.85
C ASP A 152 -4.79 12.98 -29.60
N GLU A 153 -3.82 12.40 -30.32
CA GLU A 153 -3.30 11.04 -30.12
C GLU A 153 -1.94 10.99 -29.38
N GLY A 154 -1.38 12.15 -28.98
CA GLY A 154 -0.21 12.26 -28.12
C GLY A 154 1.15 12.07 -28.82
N ASN A 155 1.21 12.24 -30.14
CA ASN A 155 2.46 12.29 -30.90
C ASN A 155 2.98 13.73 -31.00
N GLU A 156 4.29 13.88 -30.88
CA GLU A 156 5.02 15.14 -31.02
C GLU A 156 5.15 15.50 -32.51
N ILE A 157 4.74 16.72 -32.87
CA ILE A 157 4.90 17.24 -34.24
C ILE A 157 6.17 18.09 -34.25
N GLU A 158 7.21 17.65 -34.95
CA GLU A 158 8.40 18.47 -35.22
C GLU A 158 8.06 19.54 -36.27
N ASP A 159 8.17 20.81 -35.88
CA ASP A 159 8.07 21.95 -36.80
C ASP A 159 9.28 21.93 -37.76
N GLN A 160 9.09 21.48 -39.00
CA GLN A 160 10.03 21.75 -40.07
C GLN A 160 9.81 23.17 -40.60
N GLU A 161 10.65 24.10 -40.16
CA GLU A 161 10.84 25.39 -40.81
C GLU A 161 11.35 25.16 -42.25
N GLN A 162 10.50 25.44 -43.24
CA GLN A 162 10.92 25.68 -44.62
C GLN A 162 10.48 27.09 -45.02
N GLU A 163 11.45 28.01 -45.05
CA GLU A 163 11.35 29.32 -45.72
C GLU A 163 11.07 29.15 -47.23
N PRO A 164 10.40 30.15 -47.88
CA PRO A 164 9.64 29.95 -49.09
C PRO A 164 10.51 30.06 -50.34
N ASN A 165 10.74 28.94 -51.02
CA ASN A 165 11.30 28.97 -52.38
C ASN A 165 10.17 29.02 -53.41
N THR A 166 10.00 30.19 -54.02
CA THR A 166 9.16 30.44 -55.18
C THR A 166 9.49 29.48 -56.32
N LYS A 167 8.57 28.57 -56.65
CA LYS A 167 8.44 27.98 -58.01
C LYS A 167 7.05 27.37 -58.20
N GLN A 168 6.20 28.20 -58.80
CA GLN A 168 5.11 27.89 -59.73
C GLN A 168 4.64 26.42 -59.76
N LYS A 169 3.48 26.17 -59.14
CA LYS A 169 2.56 25.12 -59.61
C LYS A 169 1.22 25.77 -59.97
N LYS A 170 0.97 25.82 -61.27
CA LYS A 170 -0.34 26.06 -61.86
C LYS A 170 -1.32 25.03 -61.28
N ASN A 171 -2.42 25.48 -60.70
CA ASN A 171 -3.69 24.74 -60.73
C ASN A 171 -4.88 25.66 -60.42
N GLY A 172 -5.80 25.70 -61.39
CA GLY A 172 -7.24 25.96 -61.24
C GLY A 172 -7.70 27.07 -60.32
N LYS A 173 -7.78 28.30 -60.84
CA LYS A 173 -8.80 29.26 -60.39
C LYS A 173 -10.19 28.67 -60.66
N SER A 174 -10.80 28.01 -59.68
CA SER A 174 -12.25 27.89 -59.63
C SER A 174 -12.79 29.25 -59.16
N LYS A 175 -13.44 29.95 -60.09
CA LYS A 175 -14.18 31.18 -59.81
C LYS A 175 -15.16 30.90 -58.66
N LYS A 176 -14.96 31.54 -57.50
CA LYS A 176 -16.01 31.62 -56.49
C LYS A 176 -17.12 32.49 -57.11
N PRO A 177 -18.39 32.07 -57.06
CA PRO A 177 -19.48 32.96 -57.43
C PRO A 177 -19.46 34.15 -56.49
N GLU A 178 -19.46 35.36 -57.04
CA GLU A 178 -19.67 36.60 -56.28
C GLU A 178 -21.10 36.52 -55.70
N LEU A 179 -21.21 36.31 -54.39
CA LEU A 179 -22.49 36.33 -53.69
C LEU A 179 -23.03 37.76 -53.72
N SER A 180 -24.33 37.90 -53.92
CA SER A 180 -24.99 39.21 -53.83
C SER A 180 -24.78 39.85 -52.45
N GLU A 181 -24.69 41.18 -52.38
CA GLU A 181 -24.46 41.92 -51.13
C GLU A 181 -25.47 41.56 -50.02
N GLU A 182 -26.70 41.21 -50.40
CA GLU A 182 -27.74 40.72 -49.49
C GLU A 182 -27.44 39.34 -48.88
N GLU A 183 -26.84 38.43 -49.63
CA GLU A 183 -26.45 37.12 -49.13
C GLU A 183 -25.23 37.21 -48.20
N GLU A 184 -24.31 38.14 -48.46
CA GLU A 184 -23.20 38.42 -47.56
C GLU A 184 -23.67 39.03 -46.22
N ALA A 185 -24.65 39.94 -46.26
CA ALA A 185 -25.26 40.51 -45.07
C ALA A 185 -25.95 39.41 -44.22
N LYS A 186 -26.75 38.54 -44.85
CA LYS A 186 -27.39 37.39 -44.18
C LYS A 186 -26.36 36.42 -43.60
N ARG A 187 -25.24 36.20 -44.29
CA ARG A 187 -24.14 35.34 -43.79
C ARG A 187 -23.46 35.97 -42.57
N LYS A 188 -23.20 37.28 -42.58
CA LYS A 188 -22.64 38.01 -41.43
C LYS A 188 -23.60 37.97 -40.24
N GLU A 189 -24.90 38.14 -40.46
CA GLU A 189 -25.93 38.02 -39.42
C GLU A 189 -25.99 36.61 -38.83
N ASN A 190 -25.94 35.58 -39.67
CA ASN A 190 -25.90 34.18 -39.20
C ASN A 190 -24.60 33.87 -38.44
N LEU A 191 -23.47 34.43 -38.86
CA LEU A 191 -22.19 34.28 -38.17
C LEU A 191 -22.21 34.99 -36.81
N ALA A 192 -22.82 36.18 -36.73
CA ALA A 192 -23.03 36.89 -35.47
C ALA A 192 -23.92 36.07 -34.51
N LYS A 193 -25.05 35.52 -34.99
CA LYS A 193 -25.90 34.62 -34.20
C LYS A 193 -25.18 33.36 -33.73
N LEU A 194 -24.27 32.81 -34.55
CA LEU A 194 -23.43 31.67 -34.16
C LEU A 194 -22.40 32.04 -33.09
N LYS A 195 -21.78 33.22 -33.21
CA LYS A 195 -20.86 33.76 -32.20
C LYS A 195 -21.58 33.99 -30.87
N GLU A 196 -22.75 34.60 -30.88
CA GLU A 196 -23.57 34.83 -29.68
C GLU A 196 -23.98 33.50 -29.00
N LYS A 197 -24.40 32.50 -29.79
CA LYS A 197 -24.68 31.14 -29.28
C LYS A 197 -23.44 30.46 -28.69
N LEU A 198 -22.27 30.68 -29.28
CA LEU A 198 -21.01 30.14 -28.79
C LEU A 198 -20.57 30.84 -27.50
N GLU A 199 -20.68 32.17 -27.43
CA GLU A 199 -20.35 32.97 -26.26
C GLU A 199 -21.27 32.64 -25.08
N SER A 200 -22.59 32.54 -25.30
CA SER A 200 -23.53 32.09 -24.28
C SER A 200 -23.22 30.67 -23.80
N LYS A 201 -22.81 29.76 -24.68
CA LYS A 201 -22.40 28.40 -24.29
C LYS A 201 -21.08 28.41 -23.51
N ILE A 202 -20.12 29.25 -23.88
CA ILE A 202 -18.88 29.44 -23.13
C ILE A 202 -19.17 30.01 -21.73
N ASN A 203 -20.03 31.02 -21.63
CA ASN A 203 -20.43 31.61 -20.35
C ASN A 203 -21.10 30.57 -19.45
N ASN A 204 -22.05 29.79 -19.98
CA ASN A 204 -22.66 28.66 -19.26
C ASN A 204 -21.63 27.63 -18.76
N LEU A 205 -20.61 27.32 -19.57
CA LEU A 205 -19.53 26.40 -19.17
C LEU A 205 -18.54 27.02 -18.18
N ARG A 206 -18.32 28.33 -18.23
CA ARG A 206 -17.49 29.06 -17.26
C ARG A 206 -18.20 29.16 -15.91
N GLU A 207 -19.50 29.45 -15.91
CA GLU A 207 -20.36 29.49 -14.72
C GLU A 207 -20.44 28.11 -14.03
N LYS A 208 -20.66 27.04 -14.81
CA LYS A 208 -20.65 25.66 -14.28
C LYS A 208 -19.32 25.26 -13.65
N ARG A 209 -18.20 25.77 -14.20
CA ARG A 209 -16.84 25.53 -13.67
C ARG A 209 -16.44 26.52 -12.57
N LYS A 210 -17.29 27.50 -12.24
CA LYS A 210 -17.00 28.60 -11.31
C LYS A 210 -15.67 29.28 -11.64
N ALA A 211 -15.43 29.52 -12.93
CA ALA A 211 -14.21 30.15 -13.40
C ALA A 211 -14.11 31.60 -12.88
N VAL A 212 -12.89 32.07 -12.69
CA VAL A 212 -12.58 33.45 -12.22
C VAL A 212 -13.31 34.47 -13.10
N GLY A 213 -14.01 35.42 -12.48
CA GLY A 213 -14.76 36.48 -13.18
C GLY A 213 -16.19 36.14 -13.62
N THR A 214 -16.70 34.95 -13.32
CA THR A 214 -18.13 34.63 -13.51
C THR A 214 -18.96 35.15 -12.34
N LYS A 215 -20.16 35.69 -12.60
CA LYS A 215 -21.06 36.24 -11.56
C LYS A 215 -21.75 35.17 -10.70
N THR A 216 -21.33 33.91 -10.79
CA THR A 216 -21.89 32.81 -9.99
C THR A 216 -21.34 32.81 -8.57
N ALA A 217 -22.22 32.59 -7.58
CA ALA A 217 -21.85 32.51 -6.17
C ALA A 217 -20.75 31.45 -5.93
N GLY A 218 -19.60 31.90 -5.41
CA GLY A 218 -18.44 31.08 -5.11
C GLY A 218 -17.38 31.01 -6.23
N ALA A 219 -17.53 31.76 -7.32
CA ALA A 219 -16.42 32.03 -8.24
C ALA A 219 -15.60 33.22 -7.69
N PRO A 220 -14.28 33.10 -7.53
CA PRO A 220 -13.46 34.22 -7.08
C PRO A 220 -13.40 35.30 -8.16
N THR A 221 -13.64 36.55 -7.79
CA THR A 221 -13.66 37.68 -8.74
C THR A 221 -12.31 38.39 -8.82
N SER A 222 -11.48 38.29 -7.78
CA SER A 222 -10.14 38.90 -7.71
C SER A 222 -9.10 37.93 -7.12
N ARG A 223 -7.83 38.09 -7.50
CA ARG A 223 -6.68 37.33 -6.97
C ARG A 223 -6.58 37.45 -5.44
N GLU A 224 -6.95 38.61 -4.89
CA GLU A 224 -6.99 38.86 -3.46
C GLU A 224 -8.05 38.02 -2.75
N GLN A 225 -9.21 37.82 -3.39
CA GLN A 225 -10.29 36.99 -2.86
C GLN A 225 -9.89 35.50 -2.83
N ILE A 226 -9.07 35.04 -3.77
CA ILE A 226 -8.50 33.68 -3.77
C ILE A 226 -7.57 33.47 -2.56
N LEU A 227 -6.72 34.47 -2.28
CA LEU A 227 -5.79 34.42 -1.14
C LEU A 227 -6.54 34.49 0.20
N ALA A 228 -7.58 35.32 0.29
CA ALA A 228 -8.43 35.42 1.47
C ALA A 228 -9.23 34.12 1.74
N GLU A 229 -9.81 33.52 0.70
CA GLU A 229 -10.53 32.22 0.81
C GLU A 229 -9.57 31.09 1.24
N ARG A 230 -8.34 31.10 0.71
CA ARG A 230 -7.30 30.14 1.10
C ARG A 230 -6.91 30.31 2.57
N ARG A 231 -6.70 31.56 3.02
CA ARG A 231 -6.39 31.89 4.42
C ARG A 231 -7.52 31.45 5.35
N ARG A 232 -8.78 31.79 5.03
CA ARG A 232 -9.97 31.37 5.80
C ARG A 232 -10.10 29.85 5.89
N ARG A 233 -9.78 29.13 4.80
CA ARG A 233 -9.80 27.66 4.78
C ARG A 233 -8.70 27.08 5.65
N GLU A 234 -7.49 27.63 5.61
CA GLU A 234 -6.38 27.22 6.46
C GLU A 234 -6.67 27.50 7.94
N GLU A 235 -7.23 28.66 8.29
CA GLU A 235 -7.69 29.01 9.64
C GLU A 235 -8.77 28.04 10.13
N SER A 236 -9.78 27.72 9.33
CA SER A 236 -10.81 26.75 9.70
C SER A 236 -10.25 25.34 9.95
N LYS A 237 -9.19 24.95 9.21
CA LYS A 237 -8.51 23.67 9.39
C LYS A 237 -7.64 23.68 10.64
N GLN A 238 -6.97 24.79 10.93
CA GLN A 238 -6.22 24.97 12.17
C GLN A 238 -7.15 24.97 13.39
N GLN A 239 -8.30 25.65 13.32
CA GLN A 239 -9.30 25.61 14.39
C GLN A 239 -9.85 24.19 14.63
N LYS A 240 -10.11 23.42 13.56
CA LYS A 240 -10.50 22.02 13.70
C LYS A 240 -9.42 21.16 14.33
N ARG A 241 -8.15 21.35 13.93
CA ARG A 241 -7.02 20.63 14.53
C ARG A 241 -6.83 21.01 16.00
N LYS A 242 -6.96 22.29 16.34
CA LYS A 242 -6.93 22.77 17.73
C LYS A 242 -8.10 22.22 18.55
N HIS A 243 -9.30 22.14 17.96
CA HIS A 243 -10.45 21.56 18.64
C HIS A 243 -10.29 20.05 18.83
N GLU A 244 -9.76 19.33 17.83
CA GLU A 244 -9.43 17.91 17.93
C GLU A 244 -8.33 17.65 18.98
N GLU A 245 -7.33 18.52 19.07
CA GLU A 245 -6.25 18.48 20.07
C GLU A 245 -6.72 18.88 21.48
N LEU A 246 -7.73 19.74 21.59
CA LEU A 246 -8.39 20.09 22.86
C LEU A 246 -9.35 18.98 23.30
N GLU A 247 -10.12 18.39 22.39
CA GLU A 247 -10.96 17.20 22.69
C GLU A 247 -10.09 15.99 23.07
N GLU A 248 -8.88 15.86 22.51
CA GLU A 248 -7.92 14.81 22.90
C GLU A 248 -7.24 15.07 24.26
N ASN A 249 -7.17 16.33 24.72
CA ASN A 249 -6.68 16.69 26.06
C ASN A 249 -7.79 16.72 27.14
N ASP A 250 -9.02 17.12 26.80
CA ASP A 250 -10.17 17.14 27.73
C ASP A 250 -10.64 15.73 28.14
N ASP A 251 -10.30 14.69 27.37
CA ASP A 251 -10.55 13.28 27.77
C ASP A 251 -9.54 12.78 28.84
N VAL A 252 -8.59 13.62 29.29
CA VAL A 252 -7.56 13.27 30.30
C VAL A 252 -7.66 14.09 31.60
N GLU A 253 -8.46 15.15 31.65
CA GLU A 253 -8.61 15.99 32.86
C GLU A 253 -10.03 15.94 33.46
N ASP A 254 -10.31 14.86 34.21
CA ASP A 254 -11.24 14.93 35.33
C ASP A 254 -10.73 14.04 36.47
N ASN A 255 -9.70 14.50 37.18
CA ASN A 255 -9.45 14.14 38.58
C ASN A 255 -8.51 15.15 39.30
N ASP A 256 -9.14 16.12 39.96
CA ASP A 256 -8.85 16.67 41.29
C ASP A 256 -7.39 16.89 41.77
N SER A 257 -7.01 18.17 41.81
CA SER A 257 -6.34 18.91 42.91
C SER A 257 -5.16 18.27 43.67
N GLY A 258 -3.97 18.85 43.52
CA GLY A 258 -2.88 18.73 44.50
C GLY A 258 -1.56 19.39 44.09
N GLU A 259 -1.32 20.56 44.67
CA GLU A 259 -0.05 21.31 44.71
C GLU A 259 1.20 20.42 44.99
N SER A 260 2.22 20.49 44.13
CA SER A 260 3.64 20.38 44.52
C SER A 260 4.57 20.74 43.36
N GLU A 261 5.42 21.76 43.57
CA GLU A 261 6.66 21.95 42.83
C GLU A 261 7.59 20.76 43.08
N ASP A 262 8.02 20.04 42.05
CA ASP A 262 9.32 19.35 42.07
C ASP A 262 9.83 18.98 40.66
N GLU A 263 11.15 18.81 40.61
CA GLU A 263 12.07 18.77 39.49
C GLU A 263 11.78 17.72 38.41
N ARG A 264 12.02 18.08 37.14
CA ARG A 264 12.02 17.13 36.01
C ARG A 264 13.29 16.29 36.03
N SER A 265 13.29 15.21 36.80
CA SER A 265 14.17 14.07 36.58
C SER A 265 13.75 13.33 35.32
N ASN A 266 14.75 12.94 34.55
CA ASN A 266 14.65 12.20 33.31
C ASN A 266 14.36 10.73 33.67
N ASP A 267 13.08 10.33 33.69
CA ASP A 267 12.73 8.94 34.00
C ASP A 267 12.93 8.06 32.75
N GLU A 268 14.01 7.29 32.82
CA GLU A 268 14.22 6.09 32.03
C GLU A 268 13.05 5.14 32.30
N GLU A 269 12.21 4.92 31.29
CA GLU A 269 11.10 3.97 31.39
C GLU A 269 11.64 2.53 31.54
N ASP A 270 11.85 2.12 32.78
CA ASP A 270 12.07 0.72 33.14
C ASP A 270 10.83 -0.09 32.75
N HIS A 271 10.84 -0.67 31.55
CA HIS A 271 9.83 -1.61 31.09
C HIS A 271 9.92 -2.93 31.86
N ALA A 272 9.48 -2.93 33.12
CA ALA A 272 9.22 -4.14 33.89
C ALA A 272 8.01 -4.88 33.28
N VAL A 273 8.28 -5.76 32.31
CA VAL A 273 7.26 -6.62 31.70
C VAL A 273 6.79 -7.62 32.75
N LEU A 274 5.67 -7.32 33.42
CA LEU A 274 5.00 -8.26 34.30
C LEU A 274 4.28 -9.33 33.45
N TYR A 275 4.72 -10.58 33.56
CA TYR A 275 4.21 -11.74 32.80
C TYR A 275 2.82 -12.23 33.24
N GLY A 276 2.02 -11.38 33.88
CA GLY A 276 0.68 -11.69 34.36
C GLY A 276 -0.39 -10.97 33.54
N ASN A 277 -1.22 -11.73 32.81
CA ASN A 277 -2.43 -11.17 32.20
C ASN A 277 -3.47 -10.87 33.27
N ILE A 278 -3.52 -9.63 33.76
CA ILE A 278 -4.55 -9.19 34.71
C ILE A 278 -5.89 -9.11 33.96
N ALA A 279 -6.81 -10.01 34.33
CA ALA A 279 -8.17 -10.06 33.81
C ALA A 279 -9.15 -9.57 34.88
N PHE A 280 -9.92 -8.53 34.57
CA PHE A 280 -10.95 -8.02 35.45
C PHE A 280 -12.24 -8.87 35.34
N SER A 281 -13.11 -8.80 36.35
CA SER A 281 -14.38 -9.53 36.39
C SER A 281 -15.34 -9.23 35.23
N ASP A 282 -15.22 -8.04 34.62
CA ASP A 282 -15.95 -7.64 33.39
C ASP A 282 -15.34 -8.25 32.10
N GLY A 283 -14.26 -9.02 32.22
CA GLY A 283 -13.56 -9.66 31.11
C GLY A 283 -12.69 -8.71 30.29
N SER A 284 -12.49 -7.48 30.73
CA SER A 284 -11.41 -6.63 30.21
C SER A 284 -10.05 -7.20 30.62
N GLN A 285 -9.09 -7.15 29.71
CA GLN A 285 -7.72 -7.63 29.95
C GLN A 285 -6.77 -6.46 29.81
N LEU A 286 -5.89 -6.27 30.78
CA LEU A 286 -4.87 -5.23 30.72
C LEU A 286 -3.79 -5.64 29.69
N THR A 287 -3.27 -4.69 28.91
CA THR A 287 -2.13 -4.96 28.02
C THR A 287 -0.90 -5.34 28.83
N SER A 288 0.01 -6.13 28.25
CA SER A 288 1.27 -6.53 28.89
C SER A 288 2.12 -5.37 29.42
N ASN A 289 1.92 -4.15 28.89
CA ASN A 289 2.65 -2.94 29.30
C ASN A 289 1.90 -2.14 30.37
N LEU A 290 0.80 -2.68 30.92
CA LEU A 290 -0.13 -2.04 31.86
C LEU A 290 -0.75 -0.69 31.41
N SER A 291 -0.39 -0.20 30.22
CA SER A 291 -0.76 1.13 29.73
C SER A 291 -2.16 1.22 29.11
N SER A 292 -2.77 0.11 28.69
CA SER A 292 -4.09 0.14 28.06
C SER A 292 -4.94 -1.07 28.40
N ILE A 293 -6.24 -0.86 28.59
CA ILE A 293 -7.20 -1.92 28.86
C ILE A 293 -7.78 -2.42 27.53
N ARG A 294 -7.43 -3.65 27.12
CA ARG A 294 -8.13 -4.34 26.03
C ARG A 294 -9.51 -4.78 26.52
N ARG A 295 -10.53 -4.03 26.12
CA ARG A 295 -11.94 -4.43 26.28
C ARG A 295 -12.25 -5.61 25.36
N SER A 296 -11.91 -6.82 25.80
CA SER A 296 -12.22 -8.06 25.06
C SER A 296 -13.75 -8.25 24.90
N ALA A 297 -14.53 -7.70 25.83
CA ALA A 297 -15.99 -7.62 25.79
C ALA A 297 -16.54 -6.92 24.54
N ASP A 298 -15.86 -5.91 23.99
CA ASP A 298 -16.33 -5.18 22.80
C ASP A 298 -16.27 -6.04 21.52
N LYS A 299 -15.42 -7.07 21.48
CA LYS A 299 -15.42 -8.05 20.39
C LYS A 299 -16.63 -9.01 20.47
N LYS A 300 -17.13 -9.30 21.68
CA LYS A 300 -18.36 -10.08 21.88
C LYS A 300 -19.60 -9.28 21.49
N LYS A 301 -19.55 -7.95 21.59
CA LYS A 301 -20.57 -7.01 21.07
C LYS A 301 -20.55 -6.89 19.53
N LYS A 302 -20.11 -7.88 18.75
CA LYS A 302 -20.27 -7.86 17.27
C LYS A 302 -21.51 -8.61 16.79
N GLN A 303 -22.03 -9.53 17.62
CA GLN A 303 -23.19 -10.35 17.29
C GLN A 303 -24.38 -9.96 18.17
N GLY A 304 -25.59 -10.22 17.70
CA GLY A 304 -26.81 -9.97 18.46
C GLY A 304 -27.66 -8.79 17.96
N PRO A 305 -28.89 -8.65 18.49
CA PRO A 305 -29.86 -7.67 18.01
C PRO A 305 -29.41 -6.22 18.23
N ALA A 306 -28.66 -5.95 19.31
CA ALA A 306 -28.08 -4.63 19.59
C ALA A 306 -27.13 -4.17 18.47
N ASN A 307 -26.43 -5.11 17.84
CA ASN A 307 -25.44 -4.86 16.79
C ASN A 307 -26.02 -4.92 15.39
N LYS A 308 -27.35 -4.77 15.27
CA LYS A 308 -28.10 -4.79 14.00
C LYS A 308 -27.92 -6.12 13.24
N ASP A 309 -27.68 -7.23 13.94
CA ASP A 309 -27.60 -8.55 13.32
C ASP A 309 -29.00 -9.07 12.95
N ILE A 310 -29.20 -9.31 11.65
CA ILE A 310 -30.48 -9.71 11.09
C ILE A 310 -30.86 -11.12 11.56
N LYS A 311 -29.89 -12.03 11.71
CA LYS A 311 -30.15 -13.39 12.18
C LYS A 311 -30.62 -13.37 13.63
N ALA A 312 -29.96 -12.58 14.48
CA ALA A 312 -30.37 -12.42 15.87
C ALA A 312 -31.75 -11.78 16.02
N HIS A 313 -32.11 -10.79 15.19
CA HIS A 313 -33.47 -10.24 15.17
C HIS A 313 -34.52 -11.29 14.77
N LEU A 314 -34.20 -12.14 13.78
CA LEU A 314 -35.07 -13.22 13.34
C LEU A 314 -35.26 -14.25 14.46
N LEU A 315 -34.16 -14.65 15.12
CA LEU A 315 -34.20 -15.56 16.27
C LEU A 315 -35.05 -14.99 17.42
N LYS A 316 -34.90 -13.70 17.73
CA LYS A 316 -35.72 -13.02 18.77
C LYS A 316 -37.20 -13.06 18.40
N LEU A 317 -37.53 -12.88 17.12
CA LEU A 317 -38.90 -12.94 16.62
C LEU A 317 -39.47 -14.37 16.74
N GLU A 318 -38.69 -15.39 16.35
CA GLU A 318 -39.07 -16.80 16.52
C GLU A 318 -39.29 -17.16 17.98
N GLN A 319 -38.40 -16.73 18.88
CA GLN A 319 -38.57 -16.93 20.32
C GLN A 319 -39.83 -16.23 20.85
N LYS A 320 -40.13 -15.01 20.40
CA LYS A 320 -41.38 -14.32 20.76
C LYS A 320 -42.62 -15.07 20.26
N LYS A 321 -42.60 -15.59 19.03
CA LYS A 321 -43.70 -16.40 18.50
C LYS A 321 -43.90 -17.68 19.31
N ARG A 322 -42.82 -18.42 19.60
CA ARG A 322 -42.87 -19.62 20.45
C ARG A 322 -43.44 -19.32 21.84
N LYS A 323 -43.05 -18.19 22.44
CA LYS A 323 -43.62 -17.75 23.73
C LYS A 323 -45.11 -17.44 23.65
N LEU A 324 -45.57 -16.81 22.57
CA LEU A 324 -46.99 -16.51 22.34
C LEU A 324 -47.81 -17.76 21.99
N GLU A 325 -47.20 -18.76 21.36
CA GLU A 325 -47.83 -20.05 21.03
C GLU A 325 -48.00 -20.94 22.27
N ASN A 326 -47.07 -20.87 23.22
CA ASN A 326 -47.12 -21.62 24.48
C ASN A 326 -48.13 -21.05 25.50
N LEU A 327 -48.70 -19.86 25.24
CA LEU A 327 -49.57 -19.13 26.17
C LEU A 327 -51.05 -19.32 25.82
N SER A 328 -51.95 -19.22 26.80
CA SER A 328 -53.40 -19.33 26.57
C SER A 328 -53.91 -18.21 25.65
N GLN A 329 -55.03 -18.42 24.95
CA GLN A 329 -55.58 -17.44 23.99
C GLN A 329 -55.88 -16.08 24.64
N GLU A 330 -56.40 -16.06 25.86
CA GLU A 330 -56.69 -14.82 26.60
C GLU A 330 -55.41 -14.06 26.98
N GLU A 331 -54.42 -14.79 27.48
CA GLU A 331 -53.12 -14.24 27.84
C GLU A 331 -52.36 -13.77 26.61
N GLN A 332 -52.52 -14.47 25.48
CA GLN A 332 -51.96 -14.09 24.20
C GLN A 332 -52.57 -12.76 23.71
N ALA A 333 -53.88 -12.54 23.88
CA ALA A 333 -54.52 -11.28 23.55
C ALA A 333 -53.99 -10.13 24.44
N LYS A 334 -53.93 -10.34 25.75
CA LYS A 334 -53.35 -9.39 26.72
C LYS A 334 -51.89 -9.06 26.39
N GLN A 335 -51.08 -10.06 26.04
CA GLN A 335 -49.68 -9.86 25.68
C GLN A 335 -49.54 -9.12 24.35
N LYS A 336 -50.38 -9.42 23.35
CA LYS A 336 -50.41 -8.67 22.08
C LYS A 336 -50.77 -7.21 22.31
N GLU A 337 -51.70 -6.89 23.21
CA GLU A 337 -52.04 -5.52 23.58
C GLU A 337 -50.87 -4.82 24.28
N LYS A 338 -50.24 -5.47 25.26
CA LYS A 338 -49.02 -4.97 25.91
C LYS A 338 -47.90 -4.69 24.90
N ASP A 339 -47.64 -5.63 23.99
CA ASP A 339 -46.62 -5.50 22.94
C ASP A 339 -46.94 -4.33 21.97
N LYS A 340 -48.23 -4.10 21.65
CA LYS A 340 -48.65 -2.94 20.83
C LYS A 340 -48.34 -1.62 21.53
N TRP A 341 -48.70 -1.49 22.81
CA TRP A 341 -48.43 -0.27 23.57
C TRP A 341 -46.94 -0.03 23.78
N GLN A 342 -46.18 -1.07 24.13
CA GLN A 342 -44.71 -0.99 24.23
C GLN A 342 -44.08 -0.58 22.90
N ARG A 343 -44.57 -1.12 21.78
CA ARG A 343 -44.11 -0.73 20.44
C ARG A 343 -44.35 0.75 20.17
N VAL A 344 -45.53 1.27 20.47
CA VAL A 344 -45.85 2.70 20.30
C VAL A 344 -44.97 3.55 21.22
N MET A 345 -44.79 3.15 22.48
CA MET A 345 -43.96 3.86 23.45
C MET A 345 -42.49 3.93 22.99
N SER A 346 -41.89 2.81 22.60
CA SER A 346 -40.51 2.78 22.09
C SER A 346 -40.36 3.53 20.76
N GLN A 347 -41.39 3.55 19.92
CA GLN A 347 -41.37 4.36 18.70
C GLN A 347 -41.43 5.86 19.01
N ALA A 348 -42.22 6.27 20.01
CA ALA A 348 -42.28 7.65 20.50
C ALA A 348 -40.97 8.10 21.16
N GLU A 349 -40.29 7.19 21.87
CA GLU A 349 -38.93 7.37 22.40
C GLU A 349 -37.88 7.55 21.27
N GLY A 350 -38.22 7.19 20.04
CA GLY A 350 -37.34 7.29 18.87
C GLY A 350 -36.56 6.00 18.56
N ILE A 351 -36.81 4.91 19.29
CA ILE A 351 -36.17 3.61 19.06
C ILE A 351 -36.74 2.96 17.78
N LYS A 352 -35.88 2.78 16.78
CA LYS A 352 -36.23 2.12 15.50
C LYS A 352 -36.33 0.59 15.66
N LEU A 353 -37.55 0.10 15.92
CA LEU A 353 -37.84 -1.33 16.04
C LEU A 353 -37.76 -2.05 14.68
N LYS A 354 -37.07 -3.20 14.65
CA LYS A 354 -36.82 -4.03 13.44
C LYS A 354 -37.35 -5.44 13.63
N ASP A 355 -38.67 -5.56 13.66
CA ASP A 355 -39.34 -6.81 14.03
C ASP A 355 -40.14 -7.44 12.86
N ASP A 356 -40.04 -6.90 11.64
CA ASP A 356 -40.78 -7.41 10.49
C ASP A 356 -40.09 -8.61 9.83
N GLU A 357 -40.65 -9.81 10.02
CA GLU A 357 -40.09 -11.07 9.52
C GLU A 357 -39.79 -11.05 8.01
N LYS A 358 -40.72 -10.56 7.19
CA LYS A 358 -40.57 -10.47 5.73
C LYS A 358 -39.41 -9.53 5.35
N LEU A 359 -39.24 -8.42 6.07
CA LEU A 359 -38.17 -7.46 5.80
C LEU A 359 -36.81 -7.99 6.26
N LEU A 360 -36.76 -8.64 7.43
CA LEU A 360 -35.55 -9.31 7.94
C LEU A 360 -35.09 -10.42 6.98
N LYS A 361 -36.00 -11.28 6.52
CA LYS A 361 -35.71 -12.32 5.51
C LYS A 361 -35.22 -11.70 4.19
N LYS A 362 -35.85 -10.63 3.70
CA LYS A 362 -35.37 -9.91 2.50
C LYS A 362 -33.99 -9.28 2.70
N ALA A 363 -33.72 -8.73 3.88
CA ALA A 363 -32.44 -8.12 4.22
C ALA A 363 -31.32 -9.17 4.31
N LEU A 364 -31.62 -10.34 4.87
CA LEU A 364 -30.74 -11.51 4.89
C LEU A 364 -30.40 -11.97 3.46
N LYS A 365 -31.41 -12.18 2.61
CA LYS A 365 -31.21 -12.51 1.17
C LYS A 365 -30.38 -11.46 0.43
N ARG A 366 -30.56 -10.16 0.73
CA ARG A 366 -29.74 -9.08 0.16
C ARG A 366 -28.27 -9.18 0.61
N LYS A 367 -28.00 -9.49 1.88
CA LYS A 367 -26.63 -9.72 2.36
C LYS A 367 -25.99 -10.93 1.69
N GLU A 368 -26.72 -12.05 1.57
CA GLU A 368 -26.24 -13.25 0.88
C GLU A 368 -25.92 -12.98 -0.58
N LYS A 369 -26.81 -12.31 -1.33
CA LYS A 369 -26.55 -11.92 -2.72
C LYS A 369 -25.30 -11.04 -2.85
N LYS A 370 -25.05 -10.12 -1.92
CA LYS A 370 -23.82 -9.31 -1.90
C LYS A 370 -22.59 -10.19 -1.68
N LYS A 371 -22.66 -11.16 -0.76
CA LYS A 371 -21.56 -12.09 -0.48
C LYS A 371 -21.27 -13.01 -1.67
N LEU A 372 -22.29 -13.55 -2.32
CA LEU A 372 -22.16 -14.33 -3.55
C LEU A 372 -21.50 -13.51 -4.68
N LYS A 373 -21.90 -12.25 -4.87
CA LYS A 373 -21.24 -11.37 -5.86
C LYS A 373 -19.76 -11.16 -5.52
N SER A 374 -19.44 -10.85 -4.26
CA SER A 374 -18.05 -10.66 -3.86
C SER A 374 -17.21 -11.93 -3.98
N GLU A 375 -17.81 -13.09 -3.72
CA GLU A 375 -17.16 -14.39 -3.86
C GLU A 375 -16.84 -14.69 -5.32
N LEU A 376 -17.81 -14.48 -6.22
CA LEU A 376 -17.59 -14.64 -7.66
C LEU A 376 -16.51 -13.69 -8.19
N GLU A 377 -16.54 -12.42 -7.78
CA GLU A 377 -15.52 -11.44 -8.16
C GLU A 377 -14.13 -11.83 -7.63
N TRP A 378 -14.03 -12.39 -6.42
CA TRP A 378 -12.77 -12.88 -5.87
C TRP A 378 -12.26 -14.10 -6.63
N LYS A 379 -13.15 -15.05 -6.94
CA LYS A 379 -12.83 -16.21 -7.78
C LYS A 379 -12.36 -15.78 -9.18
N GLU A 380 -13.03 -14.81 -9.80
CA GLU A 380 -12.63 -14.24 -11.09
C GLU A 380 -11.25 -13.58 -10.99
N ARG A 381 -10.98 -12.78 -9.96
CA ARG A 381 -9.66 -12.17 -9.73
C ARG A 381 -8.57 -13.23 -9.55
N GLN A 382 -8.83 -14.28 -8.78
CA GLN A 382 -7.88 -15.38 -8.59
C GLN A 382 -7.61 -16.12 -9.91
N GLN A 383 -8.64 -16.34 -10.73
CA GLN A 383 -8.46 -16.91 -12.06
C GLN A 383 -7.65 -16.00 -12.97
N VAL A 384 -7.92 -14.69 -12.98
CA VAL A 384 -7.11 -13.71 -13.74
C VAL A 384 -5.66 -13.75 -13.30
N VAL A 385 -5.38 -13.81 -11.99
CA VAL A 385 -4.01 -13.94 -11.49
C VAL A 385 -3.37 -15.24 -12.01
N LYS A 386 -4.04 -16.39 -11.90
CA LYS A 386 -3.53 -17.67 -12.45
C LYS A 386 -3.30 -17.61 -13.96
N ASP A 387 -4.23 -17.02 -14.72
CA ASP A 387 -4.13 -16.86 -16.16
C ASP A 387 -2.96 -15.92 -16.53
N THR A 388 -2.72 -14.87 -15.76
CA THR A 388 -1.57 -13.97 -15.99
C THR A 388 -0.23 -14.61 -15.70
N VAL A 389 -0.15 -15.39 -14.61
CA VAL A 389 1.05 -16.10 -14.22
C VAL A 389 1.37 -17.17 -15.26
N SER A 390 0.38 -17.97 -15.66
CA SER A 390 0.55 -18.98 -16.69
C SER A 390 0.87 -18.40 -18.07
N ALA A 391 0.23 -17.30 -18.47
CA ALA A 391 0.58 -16.62 -19.73
C ALA A 391 2.01 -16.06 -19.70
N ARG A 392 2.44 -15.49 -18.57
CA ARG A 392 3.83 -15.04 -18.41
C ARG A 392 4.80 -16.22 -18.47
N ALA A 393 4.47 -17.36 -17.87
CA ALA A 393 5.27 -18.59 -17.95
C ALA A 393 5.36 -19.10 -19.39
N LYS A 394 4.23 -19.26 -20.09
CA LYS A 394 4.17 -19.66 -21.50
C LYS A 394 4.99 -18.73 -22.40
N ARG A 395 4.91 -17.42 -22.21
CA ARG A 395 5.75 -16.46 -22.95
C ARG A 395 7.25 -16.63 -22.67
N ARG A 396 7.64 -16.97 -21.44
CA ARG A 396 9.03 -17.27 -21.13
C ARG A 396 9.47 -18.57 -21.79
N GLU A 397 8.64 -19.61 -21.78
CA GLU A 397 8.89 -20.88 -22.45
C GLU A 397 9.04 -20.70 -23.96
N GLU A 398 8.14 -19.95 -24.61
CA GLU A 398 8.24 -19.56 -26.02
C GLU A 398 9.56 -18.83 -26.31
N ASN A 399 9.92 -17.86 -25.47
CA ASN A 399 11.16 -17.10 -25.61
C ASN A 399 12.41 -17.97 -25.40
N LEU A 400 12.39 -18.91 -24.46
CA LEU A 400 13.48 -19.87 -24.24
C LEU A 400 13.58 -20.87 -25.40
N LYS A 401 12.44 -21.33 -25.93
CA LYS A 401 12.39 -22.21 -27.11
C LYS A 401 12.96 -21.49 -28.34
N ALA A 402 12.54 -20.25 -28.60
CA ALA A 402 13.10 -19.43 -29.67
C ALA A 402 14.62 -19.21 -29.54
N ARG A 403 15.16 -19.11 -28.30
CA ARG A 403 16.61 -19.07 -28.06
C ARG A 403 17.30 -20.40 -28.30
N LYS A 404 16.67 -21.52 -27.93
CA LYS A 404 17.18 -22.87 -28.22
C LYS A 404 17.24 -23.12 -29.73
N ASP A 405 16.15 -22.83 -30.43
CA ASP A 405 16.03 -23.03 -31.89
C ASP A 405 16.94 -22.06 -32.67
N GLY A 406 17.18 -20.85 -32.15
CA GLY A 406 18.12 -19.88 -32.72
C GLY A 406 19.60 -20.16 -32.39
N LYS A 407 19.93 -21.17 -31.57
CA LYS A 407 21.31 -21.48 -31.21
C LYS A 407 22.06 -21.97 -32.47
N GLY A 408 23.02 -21.18 -32.95
CA GLY A 408 23.79 -21.47 -34.16
C GLY A 408 23.32 -20.71 -35.41
N GLN A 409 22.21 -19.97 -35.36
CA GLN A 409 21.76 -19.12 -36.48
C GLN A 409 22.30 -17.68 -36.36
N LYS A 410 22.60 -17.04 -37.50
CA LYS A 410 23.07 -15.65 -37.56
C LYS A 410 22.00 -14.69 -37.02
N ARG A 411 22.40 -13.61 -36.33
CA ARG A 411 21.50 -12.65 -35.63
C ARG A 411 20.36 -12.08 -36.50
N LYS A 412 20.53 -12.04 -37.82
CA LYS A 412 19.51 -11.58 -38.79
C LYS A 412 18.31 -12.53 -38.93
N ASN A 413 18.48 -13.81 -38.61
CA ASN A 413 17.44 -14.84 -38.70
C ASN A 413 16.78 -15.17 -37.36
N LEU A 414 17.21 -14.53 -36.26
CA LEU A 414 16.61 -14.76 -34.94
C LEU A 414 15.28 -14.02 -34.81
N PRO A 415 14.21 -14.69 -34.33
CA PRO A 415 12.94 -14.03 -34.06
C PRO A 415 13.09 -13.00 -32.91
N LYS A 416 12.52 -11.82 -33.08
CA LYS A 416 12.49 -10.79 -32.02
C LYS A 416 11.63 -11.27 -30.86
N LEU A 417 12.27 -11.46 -29.69
CA LEU A 417 11.58 -11.89 -28.48
C LEU A 417 10.61 -10.81 -27.99
N ARG A 418 9.39 -11.21 -27.65
CA ARG A 418 8.36 -10.30 -27.15
C ARG A 418 8.30 -10.37 -25.63
N LYS A 419 8.30 -9.21 -24.98
CA LYS A 419 8.10 -9.09 -23.52
C LYS A 419 6.60 -9.18 -23.22
N PHE A 420 6.22 -9.92 -22.18
CA PHE A 420 4.84 -9.96 -21.72
C PHE A 420 4.50 -8.67 -20.97
N THR A 421 3.63 -7.83 -21.54
CA THR A 421 3.19 -6.57 -20.95
C THR A 421 1.72 -6.67 -20.52
N GLY A 422 1.45 -6.34 -19.26
CA GLY A 422 0.09 -6.22 -18.71
C GLY A 422 -0.49 -7.48 -18.08
N VAL A 423 -1.81 -7.44 -17.88
CA VAL A 423 -2.63 -8.49 -17.26
C VAL A 423 -3.49 -9.16 -18.34
N VAL A 424 -3.63 -10.49 -18.29
CA VAL A 424 -4.54 -11.25 -19.15
C VAL A 424 -5.97 -10.94 -18.72
N ASN A 425 -6.52 -9.86 -19.28
CA ASN A 425 -7.92 -9.52 -19.09
C ASN A 425 -8.74 -10.28 -20.14
N LYS A 426 -9.47 -11.32 -19.71
CA LYS A 426 -10.45 -12.03 -20.55
C LYS A 426 -11.50 -11.09 -21.18
N ASN A 427 -11.75 -9.94 -20.55
CA ASN A 427 -12.75 -8.96 -21.01
C ASN A 427 -12.20 -7.92 -22.03
N LYS A 428 -10.99 -8.10 -22.59
CA LYS A 428 -10.45 -7.22 -23.65
C LYS A 428 -11.14 -7.39 -25.00
N ASN A 429 -11.86 -8.48 -25.25
CA ASN A 429 -12.70 -8.63 -26.44
C ASN A 429 -14.03 -7.87 -26.26
N GLY A 430 -13.97 -6.53 -26.36
CA GLY A 430 -15.00 -5.62 -26.88
C GLY A 430 -16.43 -5.58 -26.33
N GLN A 431 -16.94 -6.60 -25.63
CA GLN A 431 -18.38 -6.80 -25.44
C GLN A 431 -18.84 -6.63 -23.99
N ASN A 432 -17.93 -6.65 -23.00
CA ASN A 432 -18.31 -6.62 -21.58
C ASN A 432 -17.34 -5.83 -20.69
N LYS A 433 -16.87 -4.66 -21.15
CA LYS A 433 -16.51 -3.61 -20.19
C LYS A 433 -17.82 -3.21 -19.51
N LYS A 434 -18.06 -3.66 -18.27
CA LYS A 434 -19.15 -3.13 -17.43
C LYS A 434 -19.02 -1.60 -17.48
N LYS A 435 -19.85 -0.95 -18.30
CA LYS A 435 -19.90 0.51 -18.39
C LYS A 435 -20.17 0.98 -16.96
N ARG A 436 -19.31 1.87 -16.46
CA ARG A 436 -19.46 2.47 -15.13
C ARG A 436 -20.92 2.92 -14.99
N ALA A 437 -21.58 2.55 -13.90
CA ALA A 437 -22.92 3.05 -13.59
C ALA A 437 -22.78 4.52 -13.16
N GLY A 438 -22.68 5.40 -14.15
CA GLY A 438 -22.47 6.82 -13.95
C GLY A 438 -22.68 7.57 -15.25
N PHE A 439 -23.88 8.15 -15.37
CA PHE A 439 -24.07 9.46 -15.99
C PHE A 439 -23.66 9.64 -17.45
N GLU A 440 -24.06 8.74 -18.34
CA GLU A 440 -24.15 9.08 -19.77
C GLU A 440 -25.53 8.69 -20.28
N GLY A 441 -26.40 9.70 -20.38
CA GLY A 441 -27.70 9.57 -21.00
C GLY A 441 -27.53 9.15 -22.45
N SER A 442 -27.82 7.89 -22.75
CA SER A 442 -28.04 7.45 -24.13
C SER A 442 -29.32 8.11 -24.62
N ALA A 443 -29.16 9.23 -25.33
CA ALA A 443 -30.21 9.87 -26.10
C ALA A 443 -30.68 8.86 -27.15
N LYS A 444 -31.86 8.29 -26.91
CA LYS A 444 -32.56 7.39 -27.81
C LYS A 444 -33.00 8.23 -29.02
N SER A 445 -32.20 8.25 -30.08
CA SER A 445 -32.62 8.81 -31.36
C SER A 445 -33.80 7.98 -31.88
N ARG A 446 -35.00 8.59 -31.85
CA ARG A 446 -36.17 8.05 -32.55
C ARG A 446 -35.91 8.24 -34.04
N SER A 447 -35.58 7.17 -34.76
CA SER A 447 -35.72 7.17 -36.21
C SER A 447 -37.22 7.27 -36.51
N LYS A 448 -37.61 8.35 -37.20
CA LYS A 448 -38.90 8.43 -37.88
C LYS A 448 -38.90 7.37 -38.99
N LYS A 449 -39.96 6.59 -39.05
CA LYS A 449 -40.37 5.86 -40.25
C LYS A 449 -41.72 6.43 -40.66
#